data_AF-A0AAV2FDQ1-F1
#
_entry.id   AF-A0AAV2FDQ1-F1
#
_cell.length_a   1.000
_cell.length_b   1.000
_cell.length_c   1.000
_cell.angle_alpha   90.00
_cell.angle_beta   90.00
_cell.angle_gamma   90.00
#
_symmetry.space_group_name_H-M   'P 1'
#
loop_
_entity.id
_entity.type
_entity.pdbx_description
1 polymer ?
#
loop_
_entity_poly.entity_id
_entity_poly.type
_entity_poly.pdbx_seq_one_letter_code
_entity_poly.pdbx_strand_id
1 'polypeptide(L)'
;MAGGVGIWWHEELTITCMDITLNHVDIAVEEAEGKWRFTGIYGWPTGSEKWRMWDLIMSLRNQWDGPWLCGGNFNQFYSIEKKRGDNLTKIRK
;
A
#
# COMPACT_ATOMS: atom_id res chain seq x y z
N MET A 1 -19.19 2.68 -5.98
CA MET A 1 -18.71 3.92 -5.33
C MET A 1 -17.20 3.90 -5.40
N ALA A 2 -16.58 4.92 -6.00
CA ALA A 2 -15.12 5.03 -6.03
C ALA A 2 -14.66 5.57 -4.66
N GLY A 3 -13.81 4.82 -3.96
CA GLY A 3 -13.10 5.31 -2.78
C GLY A 3 -11.88 6.13 -3.20
N GLY A 4 -11.52 7.14 -2.44
CA GLY A 4 -10.31 7.94 -2.64
C GLY A 4 -9.33 7.79 -1.48
N VAL A 5 -8.05 8.06 -1.74
CA VAL A 5 -7.01 8.18 -0.71
C VAL A 5 -6.75 9.66 -0.45
N GLY A 6 -6.77 10.06 0.81
CA GLY A 6 -6.24 11.33 1.27
C GLY A 6 -4.98 11.09 2.10
N ILE A 7 -4.00 11.97 1.96
CA ILE A 7 -2.83 12.03 2.83
C ILE A 7 -2.87 13.38 3.54
N TRP A 8 -2.63 13.37 4.85
CA TRP A 8 -2.49 14.54 5.69
C TRP A 8 -1.14 14.47 6.40
N TRP A 9 -0.52 15.61 6.60
CA TRP A 9 0.79 15.73 7.24
C TRP A 9 0.84 16.98 8.11
N HIS A 10 1.82 17.02 9.02
CA HIS A 10 2.07 18.19 9.86
C HIS A 10 2.73 19.30 9.03
N GLU A 11 2.44 20.57 9.35
CA GLU A 11 2.94 21.72 8.58
C GLU A 11 4.47 21.85 8.57
N GLU A 12 5.13 21.28 9.58
CA GLU A 12 6.59 21.25 9.70
C GLU A 12 7.25 20.28 8.72
N LEU A 13 6.48 19.34 8.13
CA LEU A 13 6.99 18.36 7.17
C LEU A 13 7.00 18.93 5.77
N THR A 14 8.14 18.84 5.10
CA THR A 14 8.24 19.15 3.67
C THR A 14 7.92 17.89 2.87
N ILE A 15 6.79 17.91 2.16
CA ILE A 15 6.32 16.78 1.35
C ILE A 15 6.49 17.10 -0.13
N THR A 16 7.13 16.19 -0.86
CA THR A 16 7.20 16.22 -2.32
C THR A 16 6.43 15.03 -2.88
N CYS A 17 5.44 15.31 -3.73
CA CYS A 17 4.74 14.26 -4.48
C CYS A 17 5.67 13.69 -5.55
N MET A 18 5.91 12.38 -5.50
CA MET A 18 6.80 11.68 -6.44
C MET A 18 5.98 11.02 -7.56
N ASP A 19 4.89 10.32 -7.21
CA ASP A 19 4.01 9.66 -8.18
C ASP A 19 2.61 9.41 -7.58
N ILE A 20 1.57 9.50 -8.41
CA ILE A 20 0.18 9.19 -8.04
C ILE A 20 -0.47 8.46 -9.21
N THR A 21 -1.03 7.28 -8.95
CA THR A 21 -1.74 6.47 -9.95
C THR A 21 -3.14 6.12 -9.47
N LEU A 22 -3.81 5.15 -10.13
CA LEU A 22 -5.02 4.49 -9.63
C LEU A 22 -4.70 3.32 -8.68
N ASN A 23 -3.47 3.11 -8.22
CA ASN A 23 -3.16 2.02 -7.27
C ASN A 23 -2.18 2.40 -6.17
N HIS A 24 -1.54 3.56 -6.26
CA HIS A 24 -0.73 4.10 -5.18
C HIS A 24 -0.65 5.62 -5.22
N VAL A 25 -0.25 6.15 -4.07
CA VAL A 25 0.31 7.49 -3.92
C VAL A 25 1.68 7.34 -3.30
N ASP A 26 2.64 8.09 -3.81
CA ASP A 26 4.03 8.02 -3.39
C ASP A 26 4.60 9.42 -3.19
N ILE A 27 5.15 9.63 -2.00
CA ILE A 27 5.64 10.93 -1.54
C ILE A 27 7.02 10.77 -0.90
N ALA A 28 7.85 11.78 -1.07
CA ALA A 28 9.06 11.94 -0.29
C ALA A 28 8.80 12.94 0.85
N VAL A 29 9.27 12.58 2.03
CA VAL A 29 9.16 13.35 3.26
C VAL A 29 10.55 13.83 3.65
N GLU A 30 10.69 15.13 3.82
CA GLU A 30 11.93 15.77 4.28
C GLU A 30 11.73 16.27 5.71
N GLU A 31 12.59 15.78 6.60
CA GLU A 31 12.66 16.10 8.02
C GLU A 31 14.08 16.56 8.37
N ALA A 32 14.28 17.09 9.58
CA ALA A 32 15.60 17.52 10.05
C ALA A 32 16.61 16.36 10.09
N GLU A 33 16.14 15.16 10.40
CA GLU A 33 16.91 13.92 10.51
C GLU A 33 17.22 13.29 9.16
N GLY A 34 16.58 13.75 8.08
CA GLY A 34 16.84 13.31 6.72
C GLY A 34 15.58 13.12 5.88
N LYS A 35 15.76 12.47 4.74
CA LYS A 35 14.71 12.22 3.75
C LYS A 35 14.30 10.76 3.76
N TRP A 36 13.00 10.51 3.81
CA TRP A 36 12.41 9.19 3.68
C TRP A 36 11.24 9.19 2.70
N ARG A 37 10.80 8.02 2.28
CA ARG A 37 9.73 7.86 1.29
C ARG A 37 8.53 7.18 1.94
N PHE A 38 7.33 7.65 1.63
CA PHE A 38 6.08 6.98 1.99
C PHE A 38 5.31 6.61 0.72
N THR A 39 4.92 5.34 0.61
CA THR A 39 4.00 4.88 -0.43
C THR A 39 2.71 4.35 0.20
N GLY A 40 1.60 5.01 -0.10
CA GLY A 40 0.25 4.54 0.18
C GLY A 40 -0.29 3.68 -0.96
N ILE A 41 -0.39 2.37 -0.77
CA ILE A 41 -0.89 1.43 -1.79
C ILE A 41 -2.39 1.17 -1.58
N TYR A 42 -3.13 1.16 -2.67
CA TYR A 42 -4.52 0.74 -2.70
C TYR A 42 -4.75 -0.35 -3.74
N GLY A 43 -5.25 -1.48 -3.25
CA GLY A 43 -5.25 -2.74 -3.95
C GLY A 43 -5.91 -2.71 -5.33
N TRP A 44 -5.50 -3.67 -6.16
CA TRP A 44 -6.15 -3.94 -7.42
C TRP A 44 -7.56 -4.51 -7.20
N PRO A 45 -8.50 -4.32 -8.13
CA PRO A 45 -9.87 -4.81 -7.99
C PRO A 45 -9.99 -6.34 -8.10
N THR A 46 -9.02 -7.06 -8.68
CA THR A 46 -9.13 -8.51 -8.90
C THR A 46 -7.98 -9.31 -8.29
N GLY A 47 -8.30 -10.48 -7.71
CA GLY A 47 -7.34 -11.35 -7.02
C GLY A 47 -6.32 -12.04 -7.93
N SER A 48 -6.51 -12.01 -9.25
CA SER A 48 -5.56 -12.48 -10.26
C SER A 48 -4.38 -11.51 -10.49
N GLU A 49 -4.48 -10.28 -9.99
CA GLU A 49 -3.51 -9.21 -10.23
C GLU A 49 -2.57 -8.97 -9.03
N LYS A 50 -2.59 -9.85 -8.02
CA LYS A 50 -1.73 -9.75 -6.83
C LYS A 50 -0.24 -9.60 -7.15
N TRP A 51 0.23 -10.23 -8.23
CA TRP A 51 1.62 -10.13 -8.66
C TRP A 51 1.98 -8.71 -9.12
N ARG A 52 1.03 -7.94 -9.69
CA ARG A 52 1.27 -6.55 -10.09
C ARG A 52 1.56 -5.63 -8.92
N MET A 53 0.98 -5.92 -7.76
CA MET A 53 1.28 -5.19 -6.54
C MET A 53 2.71 -5.44 -6.07
N TRP A 54 3.21 -6.68 -6.17
CA TRP A 54 4.62 -6.98 -5.88
C TRP A 54 5.56 -6.32 -6.88
N ASP A 55 5.24 -6.37 -8.17
CA ASP A 55 6.04 -5.70 -9.20
C ASP A 55 6.06 -4.18 -8.98
N LEU A 56 4.93 -3.58 -8.58
CA LEU A 56 4.88 -2.17 -8.20
C LEU A 56 5.82 -1.89 -7.02
N ILE A 57 5.69 -2.64 -5.92
CA ILE A 57 6.54 -2.47 -4.73
C ILE A 57 8.02 -2.61 -5.10
N MET A 58 8.38 -3.61 -5.89
CA MET A 58 9.77 -3.81 -6.33
C MET A 58 10.27 -2.68 -7.21
N SER A 59 9.45 -2.19 -8.14
CA SER A 59 9.81 -1.05 -8.98
C SER A 59 9.98 0.25 -8.19
N LEU A 60 9.13 0.50 -7.19
CA LEU A 60 9.25 1.65 -6.29
C LEU A 60 10.49 1.53 -5.38
N ARG A 61 10.77 0.33 -4.87
CA ARG A 61 11.99 0.08 -4.08
C ARG A 61 13.25 0.38 -4.88
N ASN A 62 13.31 -0.07 -6.13
CA ASN A 62 14.48 0.12 -6.99
C ASN A 62 14.74 1.59 -7.36
N GLN A 63 13.78 2.47 -7.13
CA GLN A 63 13.92 3.91 -7.34
C GLN A 63 14.40 4.66 -6.08
N TRP A 64 14.57 3.97 -4.95
CA TRP A 64 14.87 4.63 -3.67
C TRP A 64 15.74 3.79 -2.73
N ASP A 65 16.93 4.32 -2.43
CA ASP A 65 17.90 3.67 -1.54
C ASP A 65 17.72 4.01 -0.06
N GLY A 66 16.96 5.05 0.26
CA GLY A 66 16.77 5.54 1.63
C GLY A 66 15.71 4.77 2.44
N PRO A 67 15.39 5.26 3.66
CA PRO A 67 14.30 4.73 4.47
C PRO A 67 12.97 4.85 3.71
N TRP A 68 12.18 3.78 3.76
CA TRP A 68 10.95 3.67 2.99
C TRP A 68 9.85 2.98 3.81
N LEU A 69 8.71 3.64 3.90
CA LEU A 69 7.52 3.12 4.56
C LEU A 69 6.43 2.86 3.53
N CYS A 70 5.96 1.62 3.47
CA CYS A 70 4.79 1.24 2.68
C CYS A 70 3.59 1.05 3.60
N GLY A 71 2.47 1.70 3.29
CA GLY A 71 1.23 1.59 4.04
C GLY A 71 0.01 1.51 3.11
N GLY A 72 -1.16 1.18 3.66
CA GLY A 72 -2.42 1.22 2.92
C GLY A 72 -3.19 -0.10 2.94
N ASN A 73 -4.02 -0.30 1.91
CA ASN A 73 -4.96 -1.42 1.87
C ASN A 73 -4.36 -2.62 1.11
N PHE A 74 -3.70 -3.48 1.88
CA PHE A 74 -3.13 -4.74 1.43
C PHE A 74 -4.13 -5.92 1.44
N ASN A 75 -5.45 -5.68 1.52
CA ASN A 75 -6.48 -6.73 1.75
C ASN A 75 -6.42 -7.94 0.80
N GLN A 76 -5.73 -7.85 -0.34
CA GLN A 76 -5.52 -9.02 -1.19
C GLN A 76 -4.49 -10.03 -0.63
N PHE A 77 -3.59 -9.65 0.26
CA PHE A 77 -2.58 -10.57 0.83
C PHE A 77 -3.10 -11.47 1.95
N TYR A 78 -4.13 -11.05 2.70
CA TYR A 78 -4.65 -11.77 3.87
C TYR A 78 -5.55 -13.00 3.58
N SER A 79 -5.58 -13.51 2.35
CA SER A 79 -6.55 -14.55 1.93
C SER A 79 -6.01 -15.98 1.81
N ILE A 80 -4.79 -16.27 2.27
CA ILE A 80 -4.31 -17.67 2.32
C ILE A 80 -4.78 -18.37 3.61
N GLU A 81 -4.80 -17.67 4.76
CA GLU A 81 -5.15 -18.32 6.04
C GLU A 81 -6.66 -18.29 6.37
N LYS A 82 -7.41 -17.25 5.97
CA LYS A 82 -8.85 -17.18 6.31
C LYS A 82 -9.75 -18.14 5.53
N LYS A 83 -9.30 -18.70 4.40
CA LYS A 83 -10.06 -19.74 3.69
C LYS A 83 -10.04 -21.11 4.37
N ARG A 84 -9.23 -21.31 5.41
CA ARG A 84 -9.23 -22.56 6.19
C ARG A 84 -10.21 -22.55 7.38
N GLY A 85 -10.78 -21.40 7.74
CA GLY A 85 -11.70 -21.26 8.88
C GLY A 85 -13.19 -21.32 8.53
N ASP A 86 -13.59 -20.87 7.33
CA ASP A 86 -15.02 -20.72 6.98
C ASP A 86 -15.72 -22.00 6.48
N ASN A 87 -15.04 -23.15 6.50
CA ASN A 87 -15.66 -24.44 6.19
C ASN A 87 -16.03 -25.28 7.43
N LEU A 88 -15.87 -24.76 8.66
CA LEU A 88 -16.23 -25.50 9.88
C LEU A 88 -17.56 -25.09 10.54
N THR A 89 -18.27 -24.08 10.03
CA THR A 89 -19.61 -23.69 10.54
C THR A 89 -20.77 -24.06 9.63
N LYS A 90 -20.55 -24.87 8.58
CA LYS A 90 -21.64 -25.51 7.79
C LYS A 90 -21.80 -27.00 8.08
N ILE A 91 -21.68 -27.42 9.34
CA ILE A 91 -22.08 -28.77 9.77
C ILE A 91 -23.02 -28.68 10.98
N ARG A 92 -24.31 -28.94 10.70
CA ARG A 92 -25.39 -29.41 11.59
C ARG A 92 -25.85 -28.50 12.75
N LYS A 93 -27.05 -27.93 12.64
CA LYS A 93 -28.33 -28.52 13.09
C LYS A 93 -29.51 -27.78 12.47
#